data_AF-A0AAC8Q0I5-F1
#
_entry.id   AF-A0AAC8Q0I5-F1
#
_cell.length_a   1.000
_cell.length_b   1.000
_cell.length_c   1.000
_cell.angle_alpha   90.00
_cell.angle_beta   90.00
_cell.angle_gamma   90.00
#
_symmetry.space_group_name_H-M   'P 1'
#
loop_
_entity.id
_entity.type
_entity.pdbx_description
1 polymer ?
#
loop_
_entity_poly.entity_id
_entity_poly.type
_entity_poly.pdbx_seq_one_letter_code
_entity_poly.pdbx_strand_id
1 'polypeptide(L)'
;MSTSSRSNPSSLLAAWLCAAAGLGCPAAQVKPPGPVDCPKEAIEAMEGLRVWDASRIDLLVDINQPAVDTLQPGHGTTGGVYQEGPVIGRVTLGTGNLPVETLLHGHLWTGPGIIKEDGRPAVMGRYTLAILPDGRKYPVCFALGDDGRLAWAEGSKPGAAVLGREQPALSVHRWP
;
A
#
# COMPACT_ATOMS: atom_id res chain seq x y z
N MET A 1 -28.02 -83.07 4.84
CA MET A 1 -26.82 -83.24 4.01
C MET A 1 -26.48 -81.89 3.39
N SER A 2 -25.26 -81.40 3.67
CA SER A 2 -24.31 -80.64 2.82
C SER A 2 -24.84 -80.04 1.51
N THR A 3 -24.52 -78.82 1.06
CA THR A 3 -23.33 -77.97 1.25
C THR A 3 -23.49 -76.67 0.43
N SER A 4 -22.79 -75.60 0.86
CA SER A 4 -22.14 -74.54 0.04
C SER A 4 -23.00 -73.70 -0.93
N SER A 5 -22.67 -72.46 -1.31
CA SER A 5 -21.65 -71.45 -1.00
C SER A 5 -21.85 -70.40 -2.11
N ARG A 6 -21.86 -69.10 -1.81
CA ARG A 6 -20.95 -68.13 -2.46
C ARG A 6 -21.15 -66.70 -2.00
N SER A 7 -20.01 -66.14 -1.63
CA SER A 7 -19.66 -64.75 -1.46
C SER A 7 -19.82 -63.91 -2.74
N ASN A 8 -20.03 -62.60 -2.56
CA ASN A 8 -19.16 -61.47 -2.97
C ASN A 8 -20.00 -60.18 -3.26
N PRO A 9 -19.41 -58.98 -3.40
CA PRO A 9 -18.83 -58.15 -2.33
C PRO A 9 -19.29 -56.66 -2.48
N SER A 10 -18.59 -55.75 -1.80
CA SER A 10 -18.33 -54.35 -2.23
C SER A 10 -19.26 -53.25 -1.72
N SER A 11 -18.87 -52.74 -0.55
CA SER A 11 -18.59 -51.32 -0.26
C SER A 11 -18.88 -50.31 -1.38
N LEU A 12 -19.79 -49.37 -1.12
CA LEU A 12 -19.76 -48.03 -1.69
C LEU A 12 -20.09 -47.02 -0.57
N LEU A 13 -19.06 -46.67 0.21
CA LEU A 13 -19.03 -45.45 1.01
C LEU A 13 -18.99 -44.27 0.04
N ALA A 14 -20.13 -43.61 -0.18
CA ALA A 14 -20.20 -42.36 -0.92
C ALA A 14 -19.67 -41.23 -0.04
N ALA A 15 -18.35 -40.97 -0.11
CA ALA A 15 -17.75 -39.79 0.48
C ALA A 15 -18.11 -38.56 -0.39
N TRP A 16 -19.07 -37.76 0.08
CA TRP A 16 -19.35 -36.45 -0.49
C TRP A 16 -18.20 -35.50 -0.15
N LEU A 17 -17.34 -35.25 -1.13
CA LEU A 17 -16.36 -34.16 -1.09
C LEU A 17 -17.08 -32.84 -1.37
N CYS A 18 -17.43 -32.10 -0.32
CA CYS A 18 -17.76 -30.68 -0.45
C CYS A 18 -16.49 -29.93 -0.88
N ALA A 19 -16.32 -29.75 -2.18
CA ALA A 19 -15.36 -28.80 -2.70
C ALA A 19 -15.83 -27.38 -2.32
N ALA A 20 -15.34 -26.88 -1.19
CA ALA A 20 -15.42 -25.46 -0.88
C ALA A 20 -14.49 -24.72 -1.86
N ALA A 21 -14.99 -24.44 -3.06
CA ALA A 21 -14.40 -23.42 -3.91
C ALA A 21 -14.59 -22.09 -3.17
N GLY A 22 -13.56 -21.70 -2.42
CA GLY A 22 -13.45 -20.38 -1.84
C GLY A 22 -13.41 -19.38 -2.98
N LEU A 23 -14.57 -18.91 -3.41
CA LEU A 23 -14.72 -17.65 -4.11
C LEU A 23 -14.35 -16.56 -3.10
N GLY A 24 -13.05 -16.38 -2.88
CA GLY A 24 -12.54 -15.17 -2.26
C GLY A 24 -13.06 -14.02 -3.12
N CYS A 25 -13.96 -13.21 -2.57
CA CYS A 25 -14.42 -12.02 -3.25
C CYS A 25 -13.17 -11.26 -3.70
N PRO A 26 -13.02 -10.89 -4.99
CA PRO A 26 -11.92 -10.03 -5.39
C PRO A 26 -11.97 -8.82 -4.45
N ALA A 27 -10.84 -8.54 -3.77
CA ALA A 27 -10.76 -7.47 -2.80
C ALA A 27 -11.36 -6.22 -3.46
N ALA A 28 -12.49 -5.75 -2.93
CA ALA A 28 -13.23 -4.66 -3.54
C ALA A 28 -12.30 -3.45 -3.55
N GLN A 29 -11.97 -2.96 -4.75
CA GLN A 29 -11.12 -1.78 -4.86
C GLN A 29 -11.81 -0.63 -4.14
N VAL A 30 -11.14 -0.08 -3.12
CA VAL A 30 -11.71 0.98 -2.30
C VAL A 30 -11.52 2.28 -3.06
N LYS A 31 -12.61 3.03 -3.25
CA LYS A 31 -12.52 4.35 -3.87
C LYS A 31 -11.54 5.22 -3.05
N PRO A 32 -10.57 5.89 -3.70
CA PRO A 32 -9.70 6.83 -3.02
C PRO A 32 -10.54 7.89 -2.30
N PRO A 33 -10.19 8.25 -1.06
CA PRO A 33 -10.87 9.32 -0.35
C PRO A 33 -10.72 10.64 -1.11
N GLY A 34 -11.76 11.47 -1.08
CA GLY A 34 -11.73 12.79 -1.70
C GLY A 34 -10.89 13.81 -0.92
N PRO A 35 -10.84 15.07 -1.40
CA PRO A 35 -10.19 16.16 -0.70
C PRO A 35 -10.87 16.44 0.64
N VAL A 36 -10.09 16.48 1.72
CA VAL A 36 -10.54 16.78 3.08
C VAL A 36 -9.40 17.44 3.85
N ASP A 37 -9.71 18.27 4.83
CA ASP A 37 -8.68 18.90 5.65
C ASP A 37 -7.95 17.86 6.51
N CYS A 38 -6.66 18.09 6.73
CA CYS A 38 -5.88 17.33 7.71
C CYS A 38 -6.46 17.60 9.11
N PRO A 39 -6.63 16.58 9.98
CA PRO A 39 -7.13 16.79 11.33
C PRO A 39 -6.29 17.83 12.09
N LYS A 40 -6.95 18.67 12.90
CA LYS A 40 -6.28 19.76 13.61
C LYS A 40 -5.16 19.24 14.51
N GLU A 41 -5.39 18.11 15.18
CA GLU A 41 -4.41 17.46 16.05
C GLU A 41 -3.17 16.97 15.27
N ALA A 42 -3.34 16.56 14.01
CA ALA A 42 -2.24 16.19 13.14
C ALA A 42 -1.45 17.42 12.69
N ILE A 43 -2.13 18.53 12.37
CA ILE A 43 -1.46 19.80 12.04
C ILE A 43 -0.64 20.28 13.25
N GLU A 44 -1.22 20.35 14.44
CA GLU A 44 -0.51 20.75 15.67
C GLU A 44 0.67 19.83 16.02
N ALA A 45 0.52 18.52 15.80
CA ALA A 45 1.60 17.56 16.00
C ALA A 45 2.75 17.75 14.99
N MET A 46 2.44 17.95 13.71
CA MET A 46 3.44 18.28 12.68
C MET A 46 4.11 19.62 12.98
N GLU A 47 3.35 20.61 13.47
CA GLU A 47 3.86 21.89 13.94
C GLU A 47 4.88 21.72 15.08
N GLY A 48 4.57 20.87 16.06
CA GLY A 48 5.51 20.50 17.12
C GLY A 48 6.79 19.82 16.62
N LEU A 49 6.69 19.09 15.50
CA LEU A 49 7.81 18.42 14.83
C LEU A 49 8.58 19.30 13.85
N ARG A 50 8.27 20.59 13.71
CA ARG A 50 8.93 21.44 12.70
C ARG A 50 8.67 21.04 11.24
N VAL A 51 7.53 20.37 10.98
CA VAL A 51 7.08 19.91 9.65
C VAL A 51 5.92 20.77 9.18
N TRP A 52 6.17 21.74 8.30
CA TRP A 52 5.15 22.69 7.82
C TRP A 52 4.43 22.17 6.59
N ASP A 53 3.32 22.80 6.18
CA ASP A 53 2.65 22.48 4.91
C ASP A 53 3.65 22.45 3.74
N ALA A 54 3.47 21.51 2.83
CA ALA A 54 4.33 21.24 1.68
C ALA A 54 5.81 20.93 2.02
N SER A 55 6.14 20.57 3.27
CA SER A 55 7.47 20.07 3.60
C SER A 55 7.70 18.72 2.93
N ARG A 56 8.79 18.62 2.20
CA ARG A 56 9.18 17.41 1.48
C ARG A 56 10.00 16.46 2.36
N ILE A 57 9.72 15.18 2.22
CA ILE A 57 10.56 14.06 2.65
C ILE A 57 10.83 13.12 1.47
N ASP A 58 11.89 12.33 1.56
CA ASP A 58 12.01 11.12 0.73
C ASP A 58 11.61 9.90 1.57
N LEU A 59 10.88 9.00 0.93
CA LEU A 59 10.16 7.91 1.58
C LEU A 59 10.35 6.60 0.81
N LEU A 60 10.84 5.58 1.49
CA LEU A 60 10.63 4.20 1.05
C LEU A 60 9.14 3.87 1.19
N VAL A 61 8.43 3.63 0.08
CA VAL A 61 6.96 3.58 0.03
C VAL A 61 6.36 2.51 0.96
N ASP A 62 6.95 1.31 0.96
CA ASP A 62 6.59 0.23 1.88
C ASP A 62 7.84 -0.60 2.20
N ILE A 63 8.15 -0.75 3.49
CA ILE A 63 9.27 -1.56 3.98
C ILE A 63 9.07 -3.04 3.71
N ASN A 64 7.82 -3.49 3.57
CA ASN A 64 7.50 -4.90 3.32
C ASN A 64 7.65 -5.27 1.84
N GLN A 65 7.87 -4.27 0.97
CA GLN A 65 8.00 -4.51 -0.46
C GLN A 65 9.44 -4.94 -0.81
N PRO A 66 9.63 -6.18 -1.33
CA PRO A 66 10.93 -6.62 -1.79
C PRO A 66 11.39 -5.77 -2.97
N ALA A 67 12.71 -5.57 -3.06
CA ALA A 67 13.31 -4.97 -4.23
C ALA A 67 13.20 -5.94 -5.41
N VAL A 68 12.63 -5.47 -6.51
CA VAL A 68 12.56 -6.22 -7.77
C VAL A 68 13.03 -5.34 -8.91
N ASP A 69 13.84 -5.92 -9.80
CA ASP A 69 14.31 -5.24 -11.02
C ASP A 69 13.16 -5.14 -12.03
N THR A 70 12.27 -4.18 -11.77
CA THR A 70 10.98 -3.99 -12.47
C THR A 70 10.92 -2.68 -13.22
N LEU A 71 11.84 -1.75 -12.95
CA LEU A 71 12.03 -0.55 -13.76
C LEU A 71 13.08 -0.86 -14.81
N GLN A 72 12.82 -0.46 -16.04
CA GLN A 72 13.53 -0.90 -17.24
C GLN A 72 15.07 -0.87 -17.11
N PRO A 73 15.79 -1.89 -17.64
CA PRO A 73 17.25 -1.94 -17.61
C PRO A 73 17.88 -0.63 -18.12
N GLY A 74 18.78 -0.04 -17.32
CA GLY A 74 19.50 1.19 -17.66
C GLY A 74 19.09 2.45 -16.87
N HIS A 75 18.03 2.41 -16.07
CA HIS A 75 17.58 3.54 -15.24
C HIS A 75 17.97 3.46 -13.75
N GLY A 76 18.80 2.47 -13.36
CA GLY A 76 19.48 2.42 -12.06
C GLY A 76 18.59 2.36 -10.80
N THR A 77 17.27 2.32 -10.94
CA THR A 77 16.31 2.35 -9.84
C THR A 77 15.66 0.99 -9.73
N THR A 78 15.86 0.31 -8.60
CA THR A 78 15.11 -0.91 -8.30
C THR A 78 13.66 -0.52 -8.01
N GLY A 79 12.70 -1.20 -8.64
CA GLY A 79 11.27 -0.96 -8.45
C GLY A 79 10.64 -1.90 -7.42
N GLY A 80 9.33 -1.76 -7.26
CA GLY A 80 8.48 -2.65 -6.48
C GLY A 80 7.08 -2.73 -7.08
N VAL A 81 6.39 -3.85 -6.85
CA VAL A 81 4.98 -4.03 -7.21
C VAL A 81 4.14 -3.88 -5.94
N TYR A 82 3.51 -2.73 -5.79
CA TYR A 82 2.76 -2.33 -4.61
C TYR A 82 1.28 -2.67 -4.77
N GLN A 83 0.73 -3.44 -3.84
CA GLN A 83 -0.69 -3.75 -3.81
C GLN A 83 -1.48 -2.57 -3.23
N GLU A 84 -2.75 -2.45 -3.61
CA GLU A 84 -3.69 -1.60 -2.87
C GLU A 84 -3.85 -2.10 -1.43
N GLY A 85 -3.84 -1.19 -0.47
CA GLY A 85 -4.02 -1.55 0.94
C GLY A 85 -3.14 -0.75 1.91
N PRO A 86 -3.08 -1.22 3.18
CA PRO A 86 -2.22 -0.63 4.19
C PRO A 86 -0.73 -0.78 3.82
N VAL A 87 0.05 0.26 4.05
CA VAL A 87 1.49 0.30 3.79
C VAL A 87 2.23 0.89 4.99
N ILE A 88 3.49 0.49 5.18
CA ILE A 88 4.39 1.07 6.18
C ILE A 88 5.59 1.65 5.46
N GLY A 89 5.58 2.97 5.26
CA GLY A 89 6.71 3.68 4.67
C GLY A 89 7.81 3.94 5.69
N ARG A 90 9.01 4.23 5.20
CA ARG A 90 10.15 4.63 6.05
C ARG A 90 10.84 5.85 5.50
N VAL A 91 10.97 6.88 6.32
CA VAL A 91 11.64 8.14 5.96
C VAL A 91 13.12 7.87 5.70
N THR A 92 13.58 8.17 4.48
CA THR A 92 14.99 8.06 4.05
C THR A 92 15.66 9.43 4.03
N LEU A 93 14.89 10.49 3.82
CA LEU A 93 15.30 11.89 4.03
C LEU A 93 14.21 12.62 4.82
N GLY A 94 14.56 13.09 6.01
CA GLY A 94 13.64 13.78 6.93
C GLY A 94 13.53 15.28 6.69
N THR A 95 12.65 15.92 7.46
CA THR A 95 12.46 17.38 7.49
C THR A 95 12.13 17.84 8.90
N GLY A 96 12.54 19.05 9.28
CA GLY A 96 12.38 19.56 10.64
C GLY A 96 12.97 18.61 11.70
N ASN A 97 12.15 18.20 12.65
CA ASN A 97 12.46 17.22 13.69
C ASN A 97 11.86 15.83 13.40
N LEU A 98 11.46 15.55 12.15
CA LEU A 98 11.08 14.21 11.71
C LEU A 98 12.35 13.47 11.24
N PRO A 99 12.93 12.58 12.05
CA PRO A 99 14.20 11.96 11.73
C PRO A 99 14.05 10.90 10.63
N VAL A 100 15.18 10.58 10.00
CA VAL A 100 15.33 9.36 9.20
C VAL A 100 14.98 8.13 10.02
N GLU A 101 14.60 7.04 9.36
CA GLU A 101 14.09 5.80 9.96
C GLU A 101 12.75 5.93 10.70
N THR A 102 12.10 7.11 10.67
CA THR A 102 10.69 7.23 11.10
C THR A 102 9.81 6.34 10.23
N LEU A 103 8.96 5.53 10.86
CA LEU A 103 7.98 4.71 10.17
C LEU A 103 6.68 5.50 9.97
N LEU A 104 6.17 5.52 8.75
CA LEU A 104 4.91 6.13 8.40
C LEU A 104 3.89 5.05 8.08
N HIS A 105 2.82 4.97 8.86
CA HIS A 105 1.70 4.07 8.57
C HIS A 105 0.68 4.79 7.70
N GLY A 106 0.24 4.12 6.63
CA GLY A 106 -0.66 4.71 5.67
C GLY A 106 -1.45 3.68 4.88
N HIS A 107 -2.06 4.18 3.80
CA HIS A 107 -2.80 3.38 2.85
C HIS A 107 -2.48 3.85 1.44
N LEU A 108 -2.35 2.89 0.53
CA LEU A 108 -2.11 3.10 -0.89
C LEU A 108 -3.36 2.71 -1.67
N TRP A 109 -3.82 3.58 -2.55
CA TRP A 109 -4.90 3.30 -3.50
C TRP A 109 -4.31 3.17 -4.90
N THR A 110 -4.71 2.09 -5.57
CA THR A 110 -4.32 1.78 -6.95
C THR A 110 -5.56 1.52 -7.81
N GLY A 111 -6.72 1.99 -7.36
CA GLY A 111 -7.99 1.87 -8.06
C GLY A 111 -8.07 2.72 -9.33
N PRO A 112 -9.02 2.42 -10.22
CA PRO A 112 -9.27 3.21 -11.42
C PRO A 112 -9.68 4.66 -11.07
N GLY A 113 -9.38 5.60 -11.96
CA GLY A 113 -9.79 7.01 -11.83
C GLY A 113 -8.84 7.90 -11.04
N ILE A 114 -7.72 7.38 -10.52
CA ILE A 114 -6.62 8.18 -10.01
C ILE A 114 -5.74 8.57 -11.20
N ILE A 115 -5.77 9.84 -11.58
CA ILE A 115 -5.10 10.36 -12.78
C ILE A 115 -4.24 11.58 -12.39
N LYS A 116 -3.00 11.64 -12.88
CA LYS A 116 -2.15 12.84 -12.79
C LYS A 116 -2.69 13.96 -13.67
N GLU A 117 -2.25 15.20 -13.43
CA GLU A 117 -2.63 16.35 -14.26
C GLU A 117 -2.32 16.15 -15.76
N ASP A 118 -1.28 15.38 -16.08
CA ASP A 118 -0.88 15.05 -17.45
C ASP A 118 -1.69 13.89 -18.09
N GLY A 119 -2.71 13.38 -17.40
CA GLY A 119 -3.61 12.35 -17.91
C GLY A 119 -3.17 10.90 -17.67
N ARG A 120 -2.00 10.67 -17.06
CA ARG A 120 -1.51 9.30 -16.79
C ARG A 120 -2.17 8.67 -15.56
N PRO A 121 -2.42 7.35 -15.57
CA PRO A 121 -2.81 6.61 -14.37
C PRO A 121 -1.79 6.77 -13.24
N ALA A 122 -2.29 6.90 -12.01
CA ALA A 122 -1.47 7.20 -10.85
C ALA A 122 -1.94 6.47 -9.58
N VAL A 123 -1.07 6.40 -8.57
CA VAL A 123 -1.43 5.96 -7.22
C VAL A 123 -1.72 7.19 -6.38
N MET A 124 -2.53 7.00 -5.36
CA MET A 124 -2.61 7.92 -4.22
C MET A 124 -2.10 7.19 -3.00
N GLY A 125 -1.22 7.81 -2.22
CA GLY A 125 -0.79 7.31 -0.92
C GLY A 125 -1.05 8.36 0.14
N ARG A 126 -1.63 7.97 1.28
CA ARG A 126 -1.82 8.84 2.44
C ARG A 126 -1.26 8.16 3.68
N TYR A 127 -0.32 8.81 4.35
CA TYR A 127 0.25 8.36 5.61
C TYR A 127 -0.24 9.24 6.75
N THR A 128 -0.79 8.62 7.79
CA THR A 128 -1.56 9.31 8.83
C THR A 128 -0.97 9.17 10.23
N LEU A 129 0.04 8.33 10.40
CA LEU A 129 0.70 8.09 11.69
C LEU A 129 2.21 7.95 11.49
N ALA A 130 2.98 8.75 12.21
CA ALA A 130 4.43 8.63 12.31
C ALA A 130 4.81 7.94 13.62
N ILE A 131 5.75 7.00 13.54
CA ILE A 131 6.42 6.37 14.68
C ILE A 131 7.90 6.70 14.56
N LEU A 132 8.38 7.57 15.45
CA LEU A 132 9.78 7.99 15.48
C LEU A 132 10.69 6.81 15.91
N PRO A 133 12.00 6.89 15.67
CA PRO A 133 12.96 5.87 16.11
C PRO A 133 12.95 5.61 17.63
N ASP A 134 12.54 6.59 18.43
CA ASP A 134 12.39 6.46 19.90
C ASP A 134 11.04 5.86 20.32
N GLY A 135 10.19 5.49 19.36
CA GLY A 135 8.87 4.89 19.57
C GLY A 135 7.74 5.89 19.81
N ARG A 136 8.02 7.21 19.92
CA ARG A 136 6.95 8.22 20.03
C ARG A 136 6.08 8.25 18.78
N LYS A 137 4.79 8.46 18.98
CA LYS A 137 3.78 8.41 17.93
C LYS A 137 3.16 9.78 17.72
N TYR A 138 3.03 10.19 16.46
CA TYR A 138 2.40 11.46 16.10
C TYR A 138 1.38 11.24 14.98
N PRO A 139 0.16 11.78 15.11
CA PRO A 139 -0.71 11.91 13.96
C PRO A 139 -0.06 12.87 12.96
N VAL A 140 -0.07 12.52 11.67
CA VAL A 140 0.54 13.31 10.60
C VAL A 140 -0.33 13.27 9.35
N CYS A 141 -0.03 14.08 8.35
CA CYS A 141 -0.67 14.02 7.04
C CYS A 141 0.39 14.14 5.96
N PHE A 142 0.87 13.01 5.43
CA PHE A 142 1.79 12.98 4.29
C PHE A 142 1.12 12.35 3.07
N ALA A 143 1.13 13.08 1.95
CA ALA A 143 0.67 12.60 0.66
C ALA A 143 1.86 12.11 -0.18
N LEU A 144 1.72 10.93 -0.80
CA LEU A 144 2.75 10.35 -1.66
C LEU A 144 2.82 11.11 -3.00
N GLY A 145 4.03 11.51 -3.40
CA GLY A 145 4.28 12.34 -4.59
C GLY A 145 4.16 13.84 -4.31
N ASP A 146 4.69 14.66 -5.23
CA ASP A 146 4.74 16.12 -5.08
C ASP A 146 3.37 16.82 -5.20
N ASP A 147 2.35 16.14 -5.72
CA ASP A 147 0.96 16.59 -5.85
C ASP A 147 -0.03 15.59 -5.23
N GLY A 148 0.49 14.68 -4.37
CA GLY A 148 -0.27 13.56 -3.80
C GLY A 148 -0.67 12.47 -4.80
N ARG A 149 -0.14 12.50 -6.03
CA ARG A 149 -0.36 11.50 -7.07
C ARG A 149 0.95 11.10 -7.75
N LEU A 150 1.24 9.80 -7.73
CA LEU A 150 2.44 9.27 -8.37
C LEU A 150 2.07 8.43 -9.58
N ALA A 151 2.58 8.80 -10.76
CA ALA A 151 2.30 8.06 -11.98
C ALA A 151 2.82 6.63 -11.87
N TRP A 152 2.03 5.67 -12.35
CA TRP A 152 2.47 4.27 -12.41
C TRP A 152 3.48 4.06 -13.53
N ALA A 153 4.42 3.15 -13.30
CA ALA A 153 5.29 2.68 -14.37
C ALA A 153 4.57 1.64 -15.26
N GLU A 154 5.17 1.32 -16.40
CA GLU A 154 4.73 0.22 -17.26
C GLU A 154 4.64 -1.11 -16.49
N GLY A 155 3.68 -1.97 -16.86
CA GLY A 155 3.41 -3.23 -16.17
C GLY A 155 2.46 -3.12 -14.97
N SER A 156 2.05 -1.91 -14.60
CA SER A 156 1.04 -1.67 -13.57
C SER A 156 -0.37 -2.05 -14.02
N LYS A 157 -1.24 -2.38 -13.06
CA LYS A 157 -2.66 -2.69 -13.27
C LYS A 157 -3.48 -2.23 -12.07
N PRO A 158 -4.80 -2.01 -12.21
CA PRO A 158 -5.65 -1.73 -11.04
C PRO A 158 -5.47 -2.80 -9.96
N GLY A 159 -5.24 -2.37 -8.71
CA GLY A 159 -4.96 -3.25 -7.57
C GLY A 159 -3.46 -3.51 -7.33
N ALA A 160 -2.59 -3.26 -8.31
CA ALA A 160 -1.14 -3.47 -8.20
C ALA A 160 -0.34 -2.50 -9.09
N ALA A 161 0.37 -1.55 -8.48
CA ALA A 161 1.16 -0.54 -9.19
C ALA A 161 2.66 -0.84 -9.13
N VAL A 162 3.36 -0.66 -10.24
CA VAL A 162 4.83 -0.65 -10.31
C VAL A 162 5.31 0.76 -10.03
N LEU A 163 6.10 0.91 -8.96
CA LEU A 163 6.65 2.20 -8.52
C LEU A 163 8.15 2.05 -8.24
N GLY A 164 8.90 3.15 -8.35
CA GLY A 164 10.22 3.22 -7.74
C GLY A 164 10.10 3.10 -6.23
N ARG A 165 11.08 2.46 -5.58
CA ARG A 165 10.95 2.14 -4.15
C ARG A 165 10.96 3.36 -3.25
N GLU A 166 11.78 4.34 -3.61
CA GLU A 166 11.90 5.61 -2.92
C GLU A 166 11.21 6.69 -3.72
N GLN A 167 10.34 7.45 -3.07
CA GLN A 167 9.49 8.45 -3.67
C GLN A 167 9.37 9.67 -2.76
N PRO A 168 9.13 10.86 -3.30
CA PRO A 168 8.71 11.98 -2.47
C PRO A 168 7.44 11.69 -1.70
N ALA A 169 7.33 12.30 -0.53
CA ALA A 169 6.05 12.63 0.07
C ALA A 169 6.07 14.06 0.61
N LEU A 170 4.92 14.73 0.55
CA LEU A 170 4.74 16.07 1.09
C LEU A 170 3.81 16.03 2.30
N SER A 171 4.15 16.77 3.35
CA SER A 171 3.16 17.09 4.38
C SER A 171 2.07 17.99 3.79
N VAL A 172 0.83 17.76 4.19
CA VAL A 172 -0.33 18.50 3.69
C VAL A 172 -1.25 18.94 4.80
N HIS A 173 -1.72 20.18 4.76
CA HIS A 173 -2.82 20.66 5.60
C HIS A 173 -4.19 20.32 5.01
N ARG A 174 -4.25 19.98 3.73
CA ARG A 174 -5.46 19.49 3.04
C ARG A 174 -5.08 18.40 2.06
N TRP A 175 -5.79 17.28 2.14
CA TRP A 175 -5.57 16.17 1.23
C TRP A 175 -6.03 16.50 -0.21
N PRO A 176 -5.28 16.05 -1.23
CA PRO A 176 -5.63 16.25 -2.64
C PRO A 176 -6.61 15.21 -3.20
#